data_AF-A0A838V5F2-F1
#
_entry.id   AF-A0A838V5F2-F1
#
_cell.length_a   1.000
_cell.length_b   1.000
_cell.length_c   1.000
_cell.angle_alpha   90.00
_cell.angle_beta   90.00
_cell.angle_gamma   90.00
#
_symmetry.space_group_name_H-M   'P 1'
#
loop_
_entity.id
_entity.type
_entity.pdbx_description
1 polymer ?
#
loop_
_entity_poly.entity_id
_entity_poly.type
_entity_poly.pdbx_seq_one_letter_code
_entity_poly.pdbx_strand_id
1 'polypeptide(L)'
;MTETFTKIEDTAKKFAADAEARTTAVFGDMNARAKTAMEKGAKSFEDAAEFNKGNLEAVVASARVAAKGFEEIAKYTAEYGRSTVEKANATAKKFAAVKSPTEFFALQNEIAKTSIDSLVAEGAKFSENYLKLLGEIAKPLSSRYAVAAEKVKTAVAA
;
A
#
# COMPACT_ATOMS: atom_id res chain seq x y z
N MET A 1 60.65 52.92 25.99
CA MET A 1 60.72 52.19 24.71
C MET A 1 60.55 50.68 24.89
N THR A 2 61.13 50.07 25.93
CA THR A 2 61.04 48.63 26.21
C THR A 2 59.60 48.14 26.50
N GLU A 3 58.81 48.81 27.34
CA GLU A 3 57.43 48.39 27.63
C GLU A 3 56.49 48.43 26.41
N THR A 4 56.70 49.38 25.50
CA THR A 4 55.93 49.50 24.26
C THR A 4 56.24 48.34 23.32
N PHE A 5 57.51 47.93 23.23
CA PHE A 5 57.95 46.77 22.46
C PHE A 5 57.38 45.46 23.04
N THR A 6 57.42 45.28 24.37
CA THR A 6 56.86 44.08 25.03
C THR A 6 55.36 43.97 24.82
N LYS A 7 54.59 45.07 24.91
CA LYS A 7 53.15 45.06 24.62
C LYS A 7 52.84 44.71 23.17
N ILE A 8 53.64 45.17 22.21
CA ILE A 8 53.48 44.83 20.79
C ILE A 8 53.74 43.33 20.57
N GLU A 9 54.78 42.78 21.20
CA GLU A 9 55.12 41.37 21.11
C GLU A 9 54.04 40.46 21.73
N ASP A 10 53.51 40.81 22.91
CA ASP A 10 52.42 40.07 23.55
C ASP A 10 51.12 40.15 22.75
N THR A 11 50.83 41.32 22.17
CA THR A 11 49.65 41.50 21.30
C THR A 11 49.78 40.66 20.02
N ALA A 12 50.98 40.59 19.44
CA ALA A 12 51.25 39.75 18.27
C ALA A 12 51.14 38.25 18.59
N LYS A 13 51.68 37.80 19.73
CA LYS A 13 51.57 36.41 20.19
C LYS A 13 50.11 36.02 20.46
N LYS A 14 49.34 36.90 21.08
CA LYS A 14 47.93 36.66 21.38
C LYS A 14 47.09 36.61 20.11
N PHE A 15 47.36 37.50 19.15
CA PHE A 15 46.71 37.48 17.84
C PHE A 15 47.06 36.20 17.06
N ALA A 16 48.32 35.75 17.07
CA ALA A 16 48.73 34.51 16.42
C ALA A 16 48.04 33.29 17.04
N ALA A 17 47.99 33.20 18.37
CA ALA A 17 47.31 32.12 19.08
C ALA A 17 45.79 32.11 18.84
N ASP A 18 45.14 33.29 18.85
CA ASP A 18 43.71 33.41 18.55
C ASP A 18 43.42 33.10 17.07
N ALA A 19 44.30 33.48 16.15
CA ALA A 19 44.17 33.15 14.73
C ALA A 19 44.33 31.64 14.49
N GLU A 20 45.27 30.97 15.16
CA GLU A 20 45.46 29.53 15.11
C GLU A 20 44.23 28.79 15.70
N ALA A 21 43.76 29.20 16.88
CA ALA A 21 42.59 28.63 17.52
C ALA A 21 41.32 28.81 16.66
N ARG A 22 41.12 29.99 16.07
CA ARG A 22 39.99 30.25 15.15
C ARG A 22 40.10 29.45 13.87
N THR A 23 41.31 29.28 13.32
CA THR A 23 41.52 28.48 12.11
C THR A 23 41.20 27.01 12.37
N THR A 24 41.69 26.45 13.48
CA THR A 24 41.40 25.07 13.89
C THR A 24 39.92 24.86 14.20
N ALA A 25 39.27 25.81 14.88
CA ALA A 25 37.84 25.75 15.15
C ALA A 25 37.00 25.82 13.88
N VAL A 26 37.32 26.72 12.95
CA VAL A 26 36.61 26.85 11.66
C VAL A 26 36.84 25.61 10.79
N PHE A 27 38.04 25.05 10.74
CA PHE A 27 38.31 23.80 10.03
C PHE A 27 37.56 22.61 10.65
N GLY A 28 37.55 22.51 11.98
CA GLY A 28 36.80 21.47 12.69
C GLY A 28 35.29 21.55 12.41
N ASP A 29 34.71 22.75 12.50
CA ASP A 29 33.30 23.01 12.18
C ASP A 29 32.98 22.73 10.71
N MET A 30 33.85 23.13 9.79
CA MET A 30 33.68 22.86 8.35
C MET A 30 33.71 21.36 8.06
N ASN A 31 34.65 20.61 8.68
CA ASN A 31 34.74 19.17 8.51
C ASN A 31 33.52 18.45 9.10
N ALA A 32 33.05 18.87 10.28
CA ALA A 32 31.84 18.35 10.90
C ALA A 32 30.59 18.60 10.02
N ARG A 33 30.43 19.82 9.51
CA ARG A 33 29.33 20.18 8.60
C ARG A 33 29.39 19.41 7.28
N ALA A 34 30.58 19.24 6.71
CA ALA A 34 30.78 18.44 5.50
C ALA A 34 30.40 16.97 5.74
N LYS A 35 30.78 16.39 6.88
CA LYS A 35 30.41 15.02 7.27
C LYS A 35 28.90 14.87 7.45
N THR A 36 28.25 15.78 8.18
CA THR A 36 26.79 15.78 8.34
C THR A 36 26.05 15.98 7.01
N ALA A 37 26.57 16.85 6.12
CA ALA A 37 25.98 17.04 4.80
C ALA A 37 26.09 15.78 3.94
N MET A 38 27.24 15.09 3.98
CA MET A 38 27.41 13.79 3.30
C MET A 38 26.47 12.72 3.87
N GLU A 39 26.38 12.57 5.19
CA GLU A 39 25.49 11.60 5.85
C GLU A 39 24.02 11.87 5.51
N LYS A 40 23.59 13.14 5.52
CA LYS A 40 22.24 13.54 5.10
C LYS A 40 21.99 13.25 3.61
N GLY A 41 22.98 13.52 2.75
CA GLY A 41 22.90 13.25 1.31
C GLY A 41 22.75 11.76 1.01
N ALA A 42 23.58 10.92 1.62
CA ALA A 42 23.52 9.47 1.51
C ALA A 42 22.16 8.94 1.99
N LYS A 43 21.70 9.38 3.18
CA LYS A 43 20.40 8.99 3.73
C LYS A 43 19.23 9.42 2.84
N SER A 44 19.28 10.63 2.28
CA SER A 44 18.24 11.13 1.37
C SER A 44 18.16 10.30 0.08
N PHE A 45 19.30 9.83 -0.43
CA PHE A 45 19.34 8.95 -1.59
C PHE A 45 18.78 7.55 -1.27
N GLU A 46 19.16 6.96 -0.13
CA GLU A 46 18.60 5.68 0.33
C GLU A 46 17.08 5.76 0.52
N ASP A 47 16.60 6.82 1.18
CA ASP A 47 15.17 7.08 1.38
C ASP A 47 14.41 7.22 0.05
N ALA A 48 15.00 7.89 -0.95
CA ALA A 48 14.41 8.03 -2.28
C ALA A 48 14.38 6.69 -3.03
N ALA A 49 15.44 5.89 -2.93
CA ALA A 49 15.49 4.56 -3.55
C ALA A 49 14.46 3.62 -2.93
N GLU A 50 14.35 3.59 -1.60
CA GLU A 50 13.36 2.78 -0.88
C GLU A 50 11.93 3.24 -1.17
N PHE A 51 11.69 4.56 -1.25
CA PHE A 51 10.38 5.08 -1.61
C PHE A 51 9.92 4.64 -3.01
N ASN A 52 10.81 4.72 -4.00
CA ASN A 52 10.53 4.26 -5.36
C ASN A 52 10.31 2.75 -5.43
N LYS A 53 11.16 1.97 -4.74
CA LYS A 53 11.00 0.51 -4.64
C LYS A 53 9.65 0.14 -4.04
N GLY A 54 9.26 0.77 -2.93
CA GLY A 54 7.98 0.52 -2.28
C GLY A 54 6.77 0.88 -3.16
N ASN A 55 6.88 1.88 -4.04
CA ASN A 55 5.82 2.20 -5.01
C ASN A 55 5.67 1.10 -6.06
N LEU A 56 6.79 0.58 -6.59
CA LEU A 56 6.77 -0.54 -7.54
C LEU A 56 6.20 -1.81 -6.90
N GLU A 57 6.63 -2.12 -5.66
CA GLU A 57 6.10 -3.26 -4.91
C GLU A 57 4.60 -3.14 -4.67
N ALA A 58 4.08 -1.93 -4.40
CA ALA A 58 2.66 -1.69 -4.24
C ALA A 58 1.88 -1.96 -5.54
N VAL A 59 2.37 -1.50 -6.69
CA VAL A 59 1.74 -1.79 -8.00
C VAL A 59 1.72 -3.30 -8.27
N VAL A 60 2.85 -3.98 -8.03
CA VAL A 60 2.94 -5.44 -8.20
C VAL A 60 2.00 -6.17 -7.22
N ALA A 61 1.88 -5.70 -5.98
CA ALA A 61 0.95 -6.26 -5.01
C ALA A 61 -0.51 -6.09 -5.46
N SER A 62 -0.90 -4.89 -5.91
CA SER A 62 -2.23 -4.64 -6.50
C SER A 62 -2.51 -5.53 -7.71
N ALA A 63 -1.52 -5.71 -8.59
CA ALA A 63 -1.65 -6.59 -9.76
C ALA A 63 -1.83 -8.07 -9.35
N ARG A 64 -1.11 -8.54 -8.32
CA ARG A 64 -1.29 -9.90 -7.78
C ARG A 64 -2.68 -10.10 -7.18
N VAL A 65 -3.21 -9.11 -6.47
CA VAL A 65 -4.58 -9.16 -5.93
C VAL A 65 -5.60 -9.22 -7.07
N ALA A 66 -5.45 -8.38 -8.10
CA ALA A 66 -6.32 -8.41 -9.27
C ALA A 66 -6.28 -9.79 -9.98
N ALA A 67 -5.09 -10.37 -10.16
CA ALA A 67 -4.92 -11.70 -10.74
C ALA A 67 -5.62 -12.79 -9.92
N LYS A 68 -5.54 -12.74 -8.59
CA LYS A 68 -6.30 -13.64 -7.70
C LYS A 68 -7.81 -13.46 -7.87
N GLY A 69 -8.28 -12.21 -7.99
CA GLY A 69 -9.70 -11.94 -8.28
C GLY A 69 -10.17 -12.59 -9.58
N PHE A 70 -9.36 -12.58 -10.63
CA PHE A 70 -9.66 -13.30 -11.87
C PHE A 70 -9.70 -14.82 -11.68
N GLU A 71 -8.76 -15.38 -10.90
CA GLU A 71 -8.76 -16.80 -10.57
C GLU A 71 -10.03 -17.22 -9.81
N GLU A 72 -10.47 -16.40 -8.85
CA GLU A 72 -11.70 -16.62 -8.09
C GLU A 72 -12.95 -16.56 -8.98
N ILE A 73 -13.03 -15.60 -9.91
CA ILE A 73 -14.13 -15.53 -10.89
C ILE A 73 -14.16 -16.78 -11.77
N ALA A 74 -13.00 -17.26 -12.22
CA ALA A 74 -12.92 -18.47 -13.04
C ALA A 74 -13.40 -19.71 -12.26
N LYS A 75 -12.99 -19.85 -10.99
CA LYS A 75 -13.44 -20.93 -10.10
C LYS A 75 -14.95 -20.87 -9.88
N TYR A 76 -15.47 -19.69 -9.52
CA TYR A 76 -16.90 -19.46 -9.34
C TYR A 76 -17.70 -19.86 -10.59
N THR A 77 -17.24 -19.47 -11.78
CA THR A 77 -17.92 -19.81 -13.04
C THR A 77 -17.97 -21.31 -13.28
N ALA A 78 -16.87 -22.02 -13.01
CA ALA A 78 -16.83 -23.48 -13.14
C ALA A 78 -17.75 -24.19 -12.13
N GLU A 79 -17.77 -23.73 -10.88
CA GLU A 79 -18.65 -24.25 -9.83
C GLU A 79 -20.13 -23.98 -10.14
N TYR A 80 -20.45 -22.77 -10.59
CA TYR A 80 -21.79 -22.39 -11.02
C TYR A 80 -22.29 -23.27 -12.17
N GLY A 81 -21.43 -23.57 -13.15
CA GLY A 81 -21.75 -24.49 -14.24
C GLY A 81 -22.11 -25.90 -13.75
N ARG A 82 -21.32 -26.47 -12.84
CA ARG A 82 -21.61 -27.79 -12.23
C ARG A 82 -22.94 -27.78 -11.47
N SER A 83 -23.12 -26.80 -10.60
CA SER A 83 -24.36 -26.62 -9.82
C SER A 83 -25.59 -26.47 -10.73
N THR A 84 -25.46 -25.77 -11.86
CA THR A 84 -26.56 -25.60 -12.83
C THR A 84 -27.01 -26.94 -13.42
N VAL A 85 -26.07 -27.81 -13.79
CA VAL A 85 -26.38 -29.15 -14.31
C VAL A 85 -27.05 -30.01 -13.24
N GLU A 86 -26.57 -29.97 -12.01
CA GLU A 86 -27.17 -30.68 -10.87
C GLU A 86 -28.61 -30.21 -10.60
N LYS A 87 -28.82 -28.89 -10.56
CA LYS A 87 -30.15 -28.27 -10.39
C LYS A 87 -31.09 -28.65 -11.52
N ALA A 88 -30.62 -28.64 -12.77
CA ALA A 88 -31.43 -29.03 -13.93
C ALA A 88 -31.87 -30.50 -13.83
N ASN A 89 -30.94 -31.41 -13.50
CA ASN A 89 -31.25 -32.82 -13.29
C ASN A 89 -32.23 -33.05 -12.13
N ALA A 90 -32.07 -32.33 -11.02
CA ALA A 90 -32.98 -32.41 -9.88
C ALA A 90 -34.39 -31.93 -10.25
N THR A 91 -34.49 -30.80 -10.96
CA THR A 91 -35.76 -30.26 -11.44
C THR A 91 -36.44 -31.20 -12.44
N ALA A 92 -35.70 -31.80 -13.38
CA ALA A 92 -36.24 -32.78 -14.31
C ALA A 92 -36.83 -34.01 -13.58
N LYS A 93 -36.13 -34.52 -12.54
CA LYS A 93 -36.65 -35.61 -11.69
C LYS A 93 -37.92 -35.20 -10.95
N LYS A 94 -37.99 -33.97 -10.44
CA LYS A 94 -39.20 -33.44 -9.78
C LYS A 94 -40.37 -33.37 -10.76
N PHE A 95 -40.16 -32.86 -11.97
CA PHE A 95 -41.19 -32.83 -13.01
C PHE A 95 -41.67 -34.23 -13.40
N ALA A 96 -40.76 -35.20 -13.56
CA ALA A 96 -41.12 -36.57 -13.90
C ALA A 96 -41.92 -37.30 -12.80
N ALA A 97 -41.84 -36.83 -11.55
CA ALA A 97 -42.55 -37.41 -10.41
C ALA A 97 -43.97 -36.84 -10.19
N VAL A 98 -44.35 -35.78 -10.91
CA VAL A 98 -45.67 -35.13 -10.80
C VAL A 98 -46.76 -36.05 -11.35
N LYS A 99 -47.84 -36.25 -10.58
CA LYS A 99 -48.98 -37.13 -10.90
C LYS A 99 -50.31 -36.39 -11.03
N SER A 100 -50.37 -35.10 -10.65
CA SER A 100 -51.59 -34.30 -10.72
C SER A 100 -51.34 -32.82 -11.05
N PRO A 101 -52.35 -32.08 -11.54
CA PRO A 101 -52.25 -30.63 -11.76
C PRO A 101 -51.88 -29.85 -10.49
N THR A 102 -52.37 -30.26 -9.32
CA THR A 102 -52.05 -29.62 -8.03
C THR A 102 -50.57 -29.75 -7.70
N GLU A 103 -49.99 -30.94 -7.87
CA GLU A 103 -48.54 -31.18 -7.68
C GLU A 103 -47.69 -30.39 -8.69
N PHE A 104 -48.17 -30.22 -9.93
CA PHE A 104 -47.51 -29.37 -10.93
C PHE A 104 -47.44 -27.91 -10.48
N PHE A 105 -48.55 -27.32 -10.03
CA PHE A 105 -48.56 -25.93 -9.54
C PHE A 105 -47.71 -25.75 -8.28
N ALA A 106 -47.70 -26.74 -7.39
CA ALA A 106 -46.82 -26.73 -6.22
C ALA A 106 -45.34 -26.70 -6.63
N LEU A 107 -44.94 -27.54 -7.59
CA LEU A 107 -43.58 -27.56 -8.14
C LEU A 107 -43.19 -26.23 -8.80
N GLN A 108 -44.09 -25.62 -9.58
CA GLN A 108 -43.84 -24.32 -10.19
C GLN A 108 -43.64 -23.22 -9.15
N ASN A 109 -44.44 -23.22 -8.08
CA ASN A 109 -44.30 -22.28 -6.98
C ASN A 109 -42.96 -22.49 -6.22
N GLU A 110 -42.55 -23.73 -6.00
CA GLU A 110 -41.25 -24.06 -5.38
C GLU A 110 -40.07 -23.55 -6.24
N ILE A 111 -40.13 -23.77 -7.56
CA ILE A 111 -39.11 -23.29 -8.50
C ILE A 111 -39.06 -21.76 -8.49
N ALA A 112 -40.20 -21.09 -8.52
CA ALA A 112 -40.27 -19.63 -8.47
C ALA A 112 -39.66 -19.09 -7.17
N LYS A 113 -40.03 -19.65 -6.02
CA LYS A 113 -39.48 -19.27 -4.71
C LYS A 113 -37.97 -19.47 -4.65
N THR A 114 -37.50 -20.67 -5.03
CA THR A 114 -36.07 -21.01 -5.03
C THR A 114 -35.26 -20.11 -5.96
N SER A 115 -35.85 -19.68 -7.08
CA SER A 115 -35.22 -18.76 -8.04
C SER A 115 -35.04 -17.37 -7.45
N ILE A 116 -36.04 -16.86 -6.73
CA ILE A 116 -35.95 -15.57 -6.03
C ILE A 116 -34.90 -15.64 -4.92
N ASP A 117 -34.94 -16.69 -4.09
CA ASP A 117 -33.97 -16.89 -3.01
C ASP A 117 -32.54 -16.97 -3.56
N SER A 118 -32.34 -17.69 -4.68
CA SER A 118 -31.04 -17.79 -5.36
C SER A 118 -30.58 -16.45 -5.93
N LEU A 119 -31.48 -15.67 -6.54
CA LEU A 119 -31.16 -14.35 -7.10
C LEU A 119 -30.67 -13.39 -6.01
N VAL A 120 -31.38 -13.34 -4.88
CA VAL A 120 -31.01 -12.48 -3.74
C VAL A 120 -29.66 -12.91 -3.16
N ALA A 121 -29.46 -14.22 -2.96
CA ALA A 121 -28.22 -14.75 -2.41
C ALA A 121 -27.01 -14.47 -3.32
N GLU A 122 -27.12 -14.72 -4.63
CA GLU A 122 -26.03 -14.46 -5.57
C GLU A 122 -25.79 -12.96 -5.79
N GLY A 123 -26.85 -12.14 -5.78
CA GLY A 123 -26.72 -10.69 -5.82
C GLY A 123 -25.94 -10.13 -4.63
N ALA A 124 -26.26 -10.61 -3.42
CA ALA A 124 -25.54 -10.22 -2.21
C ALA A 124 -24.06 -10.62 -2.26
N LYS A 125 -23.78 -11.89 -2.63
CA LYS A 125 -22.40 -12.38 -2.78
C LYS A 125 -21.61 -11.59 -3.82
N PHE A 126 -22.23 -11.29 -4.96
CA PHE A 126 -21.58 -10.52 -6.01
C PHE A 126 -21.20 -9.13 -5.52
N SER A 127 -22.13 -8.40 -4.89
CA SER A 127 -21.86 -7.06 -4.37
C SER A 127 -20.77 -7.05 -3.29
N GLU A 128 -20.81 -7.99 -2.34
CA GLU A 128 -19.80 -8.09 -1.28
C GLU A 128 -18.41 -8.41 -1.85
N ASN A 129 -18.32 -9.45 -2.69
CA ASN A 129 -17.04 -9.88 -3.26
C ASN A 129 -16.45 -8.82 -4.20
N TYR A 130 -17.29 -8.13 -4.99
CA TYR A 130 -16.84 -7.09 -5.89
C TYR A 130 -16.28 -5.87 -5.13
N LEU A 131 -17.01 -5.40 -4.11
CA LEU A 131 -16.55 -4.29 -3.27
C LEU A 131 -15.26 -4.65 -2.52
N LYS A 132 -15.18 -5.88 -1.99
CA LYS A 132 -13.99 -6.38 -1.34
C LYS A 132 -12.79 -6.41 -2.29
N LEU A 133 -12.94 -6.95 -3.49
CA LEU A 133 -11.87 -7.02 -4.49
C LEU A 133 -11.35 -5.63 -4.86
N LEU A 134 -12.23 -4.65 -5.11
CA LEU A 134 -11.82 -3.28 -5.38
C LEU A 134 -11.04 -2.66 -4.20
N GLY A 135 -11.52 -2.89 -2.97
CA GLY A 135 -10.82 -2.46 -1.77
C GLY A 135 -9.43 -3.08 -1.62
N GLU A 136 -9.31 -4.39 -1.86
CA GLU A 136 -8.03 -5.10 -1.80
C GLU A 136 -7.04 -4.66 -2.89
N ILE A 137 -7.52 -4.35 -4.10
CA ILE A 137 -6.69 -3.81 -5.19
C ILE A 137 -6.16 -2.41 -4.83
N ALA A 138 -6.99 -1.56 -4.24
CA ALA A 138 -6.64 -0.18 -3.90
C ALA A 138 -5.77 -0.06 -2.64
N LYS A 139 -5.81 -1.07 -1.76
CA LYS A 139 -5.13 -1.03 -0.45
C LYS A 139 -3.61 -0.81 -0.53
N PRO A 140 -2.83 -1.52 -1.38
CA PRO A 140 -1.38 -1.29 -1.47
C PRO A 140 -1.04 0.15 -1.87
N LEU A 141 -1.79 0.72 -2.82
CA LEU A 141 -1.61 2.10 -3.27
C LEU A 141 -1.97 3.12 -2.19
N SER A 142 -3.08 2.87 -1.47
CA SER A 142 -3.52 3.71 -0.35
C SER A 142 -2.48 3.75 0.77
N SER A 143 -1.81 2.64 1.06
CA SER A 143 -0.70 2.60 2.02
C SER A 143 0.50 3.44 1.55
N ARG A 144 0.80 3.48 0.25
CA ARG A 144 1.88 4.35 -0.27
C ARG A 144 1.55 5.83 -0.14
N TYR A 145 0.29 6.20 -0.30
CA TYR A 145 -0.16 7.56 -0.05
C TYR A 145 0.08 7.97 1.41
N ALA A 146 -0.22 7.10 2.38
CA ALA A 146 0.02 7.37 3.80
C ALA A 146 1.52 7.58 4.10
N VAL A 147 2.40 6.73 3.54
CA VAL A 147 3.86 6.88 3.67
C VAL A 147 4.35 8.20 3.05
N ALA A 148 3.81 8.59 1.90
CA ALA A 148 4.15 9.85 1.26
C ALA A 148 3.72 11.05 2.14
N ALA A 149 2.50 11.02 2.69
CA ALA A 149 1.99 12.06 3.58
C ALA A 149 2.84 12.20 4.86
N GLU A 150 3.29 11.07 5.43
CA GLU A 150 4.20 11.06 6.58
C GLU A 150 5.57 11.68 6.23
N LYS A 151 6.16 11.31 5.09
CA LYS A 151 7.44 11.87 4.63
C LYS A 151 7.35 13.39 4.39
N VAL A 152 6.25 13.88 3.81
CA VAL A 152 6.01 15.35 3.67
C VAL A 152 5.91 16.01 5.03
N LYS A 153 5.16 15.44 5.97
CA LYS A 153 5.03 15.97 7.33
C LYS A 153 6.39 16.07 8.03
N THR A 154 7.22 15.03 7.94
CA THR A 154 8.56 15.00 8.53
C THR A 154 9.49 16.02 7.87
N ALA A 155 9.41 16.19 6.55
CA ALA A 155 10.22 17.18 5.83
C ALA A 155 9.85 18.63 6.16
N VAL A 156 8.58 18.91 6.46
CA VAL A 156 8.12 20.24 6.90
C VAL A 156 8.45 20.51 8.37
N ALA A 157 8.62 19.46 9.18
CA ALA A 157 8.95 19.56 10.61
C ALA A 157 10.47 19.61 10.91
N ALA A 158 11.32 19.30 9.92
CA ALA A 158 12.78 19.25 10.02
C ALA A 158 13.43 20.55 9.53
#